data_AF-A0A2N0NGH4-F1
#
_entry.id   AF-A0A2N0NGH4-F1
#
_cell.length_a   1.000
_cell.length_b   1.000
_cell.length_c   1.000
_cell.angle_alpha   90.00
_cell.angle_beta   90.00
_cell.angle_gamma   90.00
#
_symmetry.space_group_name_H-M   'P 1'
#
loop_
_entity.id
_entity.type
_entity.pdbx_description
1 polymer ?
#
loop_
_entity_poly.entity_id
_entity_poly.type
_entity_poly.pdbx_seq_one_letter_code
_entity_poly.pdbx_strand_id
1 'polypeptide(L)'
;MIAIIVQLESIICYRTYICSYSHIYKSNSTKDTVTKKISCPFIVNASSPTLKNPKEYMFINKIVEQHNYSLNISIVKFENSRKFTDSMIEDIKFMTVSCKFNTTVQRKFLAKQQISTHSKHYFY
;
A
#
# COMPACT_ATOMS: atom_id res chain seq x y z
N MET A 1 12.42 -5.35 -6.05
CA MET A 1 13.55 -6.24 -6.40
C MET A 1 14.74 -5.35 -6.74
N ILE A 2 15.88 -5.53 -6.08
CA ILE A 2 17.12 -4.78 -6.35
C ILE A 2 18.01 -5.71 -7.17
N ALA A 3 18.47 -5.26 -8.34
CA ALA A 3 19.42 -6.01 -9.16
C ALA A 3 20.77 -5.26 -9.14
N ILE A 4 21.84 -5.94 -8.73
CA ILE A 4 23.20 -5.42 -8.77
C ILE A 4 23.87 -6.04 -10.00
N ILE A 5 24.19 -5.21 -10.99
CA ILE A 5 24.97 -5.63 -12.16
C ILE A 5 26.37 -5.09 -11.96
N VAL A 6 27.36 -5.98 -11.79
CA VAL A 6 28.77 -5.62 -11.68
C VAL A 6 29.37 -5.64 -13.08
N GLN A 7 29.41 -4.49 -13.73
CA GLN A 7 30.22 -4.30 -14.93
C GLN A 7 31.59 -3.82 -14.44
N LEU A 8 32.65 -4.60 -14.74
CA LEU A 8 34.03 -4.27 -14.35
C LEU A 8 34.28 -2.77 -14.59
N GLU A 9 34.70 -2.07 -13.54
CA GLU A 9 35.00 -0.62 -13.45
C GLU A 9 33.93 0.33 -12.88
N SER A 10 32.69 -0.05 -12.60
CA SER A 10 31.84 0.78 -11.71
C SER A 10 30.67 -0.02 -11.10
N ILE A 11 30.53 -0.02 -9.77
CA ILE A 11 29.35 -0.63 -9.14
C ILE A 11 28.18 0.31 -9.40
N ILE A 12 27.29 -0.05 -10.32
CA ILE A 12 26.06 0.70 -10.58
C ILE A 12 24.92 0.01 -9.85
N CYS A 13 24.35 0.69 -8.87
CA CYS A 13 23.13 0.20 -8.21
C CYS A 13 21.93 0.59 -9.07
N TYR A 14 21.10 -0.39 -9.46
CA TYR A 14 19.87 -0.15 -10.21
C TYR A 14 18.65 -0.33 -9.30
N ARG A 15 17.74 0.65 -9.34
CA ARG A 15 16.45 0.61 -8.65
C ARG A 15 15.33 0.77 -9.67
N THR A 16 14.38 -0.15 -9.62
CA THR A 16 13.14 -0.06 -10.38
C THR A 16 12.00 0.17 -9.40
N TYR A 17 11.32 1.30 -9.55
CA TYR A 17 10.11 1.64 -8.83
C TYR A 17 8.91 1.28 -9.70
N ILE A 18 7.97 0.55 -9.12
CA ILE A 18 6.78 0.06 -9.80
C ILE A 18 5.54 0.50 -9.03
N CYS A 19 4.41 0.58 -9.72
CA CYS A 19 3.13 0.81 -9.08
C CYS A 19 2.77 -0.35 -8.14
N SER A 20 2.07 -0.07 -7.03
CA SER A 20 1.49 -1.11 -6.14
C SER A 20 0.51 -2.03 -6.86
N TYR A 21 -0.03 -1.59 -7.99
CA TYR A 21 -0.94 -2.34 -8.87
C TYR A 21 -0.23 -2.98 -10.07
N SER A 22 1.10 -3.05 -10.08
CA SER A 22 1.88 -3.71 -11.16
C SER A 22 1.79 -5.24 -11.11
N HIS A 23 1.28 -5.81 -10.01
CA HIS A 23 1.18 -7.25 -9.85
C HIS A 23 0.21 -7.87 -10.85
N ILE A 24 0.55 -9.07 -11.31
CA ILE A 24 -0.32 -9.90 -12.14
C ILE A 24 -0.98 -10.91 -11.21
N TYR A 25 -2.30 -10.86 -11.08
CA TYR A 25 -3.06 -11.85 -10.32
C TYR A 25 -3.65 -12.89 -11.28
N LYS A 26 -3.27 -14.17 -11.11
CA LYS A 26 -3.95 -15.29 -11.75
C LYS A 26 -5.11 -15.74 -10.87
N SER A 27 -6.34 -15.59 -11.38
CA SER A 27 -7.55 -16.05 -10.72
C SER A 27 -7.75 -17.55 -10.98
N ASN A 28 -8.08 -18.30 -9.93
CA ASN A 28 -8.60 -19.67 -10.06
C ASN A 28 -10.12 -19.71 -10.26
N SER A 29 -10.78 -18.54 -10.20
CA SER A 29 -12.21 -18.36 -10.42
C SER A 29 -12.49 -17.97 -11.87
N THR A 30 -13.50 -18.60 -12.46
CA THR A 30 -14.05 -18.26 -13.80
C THR A 30 -15.00 -17.08 -13.77
N LYS A 31 -15.38 -16.58 -12.58
CA LYS A 31 -16.22 -15.38 -12.45
C LYS A 31 -15.42 -14.15 -12.83
N ASP A 32 -15.89 -13.46 -13.86
CA ASP A 32 -15.35 -12.17 -14.25
C ASP A 32 -15.74 -11.13 -13.20
N THR A 33 -14.75 -10.45 -12.62
CA THR A 33 -14.96 -9.41 -11.62
C THR A 33 -14.19 -8.18 -12.05
N VAL A 34 -14.91 -7.07 -12.24
CA VAL A 34 -14.40 -5.81 -12.84
C VAL A 34 -13.40 -5.06 -11.92
N THR A 35 -12.90 -5.68 -10.85
CA THR A 35 -12.37 -4.96 -9.69
C THR A 35 -10.96 -5.33 -9.28
N LYS A 36 -10.04 -5.50 -10.23
CA LYS A 36 -8.61 -5.53 -9.90
C LYS A 36 -7.84 -4.51 -10.74
N LYS A 37 -7.39 -3.44 -10.08
CA LYS A 37 -6.29 -2.60 -10.56
C LYS A 37 -5.03 -3.47 -10.50
N ILE A 38 -4.78 -4.23 -11.55
CA ILE A 38 -3.62 -5.11 -11.70
C ILE A 38 -2.93 -4.81 -13.03
N SER A 39 -1.70 -5.26 -13.19
CA SER A 39 -0.93 -5.06 -14.43
C SER A 39 -0.74 -3.59 -14.83
N CYS A 40 -0.64 -2.68 -13.86
CA CYS A 40 -0.33 -1.28 -14.14
C CYS A 40 1.06 -1.14 -14.79
N PRO A 41 1.19 -0.45 -15.95
CA PRO A 41 2.45 -0.37 -16.70
C PRO A 41 3.43 0.68 -16.16
N PHE A 42 3.06 1.43 -15.12
CA PHE A 42 3.89 2.49 -14.56
C PHE A 42 5.20 1.95 -13.96
N ILE A 43 6.33 2.49 -14.42
CA ILE A 43 7.67 2.11 -14.02
C ILE A 43 8.59 3.34 -14.02
N VAL A 44 9.43 3.47 -12.99
CA VAL A 44 10.57 4.39 -12.97
C VAL A 44 11.84 3.60 -12.74
N ASN A 45 12.79 3.68 -13.67
CA ASN A 45 14.12 3.10 -13.51
C ASN A 45 15.10 4.18 -13.12
N ALA A 46 15.90 3.88 -12.11
CA ALA A 46 16.96 4.74 -11.63
C ALA A 46 18.26 3.98 -11.46
N SER A 47 19.38 4.68 -11.59
CA SER A 47 20.70 4.17 -11.28
C SER A 47 21.47 5.14 -10.40
N SER A 48 22.30 4.61 -9.51
CA SER A 48 23.29 5.37 -8.77
C SER A 48 24.66 4.72 -9.02
N PRO A 49 25.46 5.25 -9.95
CA PRO A 49 26.85 4.85 -10.11
C PRO A 49 27.59 5.17 -8.82
N THR A 50 28.39 4.25 -8.32
CA THR A 50 29.30 4.51 -7.17
C THR A 50 30.61 5.14 -7.64
N LEU A 51 31.11 4.79 -8.82
CA LEU A 51 32.30 5.40 -9.40
C LEU A 51 31.91 6.69 -10.13
N LYS A 52 32.70 7.76 -9.95
CA LYS A 52 32.50 9.09 -10.57
C LYS A 52 31.20 9.81 -10.17
N ASN A 53 30.68 9.50 -8.98
CA ASN A 53 29.52 10.17 -8.41
C ASN A 53 29.79 10.64 -6.97
N PRO A 54 30.74 11.57 -6.77
CA PRO A 54 31.15 12.04 -5.44
C PRO A 54 30.03 12.77 -4.68
N LYS A 55 28.94 13.12 -5.37
CA LYS A 55 27.78 13.80 -4.82
C LYS A 55 26.58 12.86 -4.62
N GLU A 56 26.77 11.56 -4.82
CA GLU A 56 25.76 10.50 -4.63
C GLU A 56 24.44 10.75 -5.39
N TYR A 57 24.53 11.34 -6.59
CA TYR A 57 23.35 11.58 -7.42
C TYR A 57 22.68 10.28 -7.85
N MET A 58 21.35 10.31 -7.88
CA MET A 58 20.54 9.28 -8.50
C MET A 58 20.08 9.76 -9.88
N PHE A 59 20.31 8.97 -10.91
CA PHE A 59 19.92 9.27 -12.28
C PHE A 59 18.64 8.50 -12.62
N ILE A 60 17.64 9.20 -13.15
CA ILE A 60 16.44 8.57 -13.68
C ILE A 60 16.70 8.22 -15.14
N ASN A 61 16.69 6.92 -15.45
CA ASN A 61 17.03 6.41 -16.79
C ASN A 61 15.80 6.27 -17.68
N LYS A 62 14.66 5.89 -17.10
CA LYS A 62 13.40 5.64 -17.84
C LYS A 62 12.21 5.92 -16.95
N ILE A 63 11.21 6.56 -17.52
CA ILE A 63 9.89 6.76 -16.90
C ILE A 63 8.83 6.23 -17.89
N VAL A 64 7.95 5.35 -17.41
CA VAL A 64 6.71 4.99 -18.08
C VAL A 64 5.59 5.59 -17.24
N GLU A 65 5.00 6.68 -17.72
CA GLU A 65 4.01 7.46 -16.96
C GLU A 65 2.59 6.89 -17.04
N GLN A 66 2.36 5.94 -17.96
CA GLN A 66 1.04 5.41 -18.20
C GLN A 66 0.54 4.61 -17.00
N HIS A 67 -0.69 4.91 -16.59
CA HIS A 67 -1.48 4.10 -15.66
C HIS A 67 -2.68 3.54 -16.40
N ASN A 68 -3.10 2.32 -16.05
CA ASN A 68 -4.34 1.73 -16.56
C ASN A 68 -5.57 2.12 -15.72
N TYR A 69 -5.43 3.12 -14.84
CA TYR A 69 -6.49 3.68 -14.02
C TYR A 69 -6.23 5.18 -13.77
N SER A 70 -7.28 5.92 -13.45
CA SER A 70 -7.17 7.35 -13.10
C SER A 70 -6.49 7.53 -11.74
N LEU A 71 -5.45 8.37 -11.69
CA LEU A 71 -4.78 8.74 -10.45
C LEU A 71 -5.68 9.65 -9.61
N ASN A 72 -5.91 9.28 -8.36
CA ASN A 72 -6.72 10.06 -7.43
C ASN A 72 -5.96 10.27 -6.11
N ILE A 73 -5.49 11.50 -5.91
CA ILE A 73 -4.71 11.89 -4.74
C ILE A 73 -5.54 11.78 -3.45
N SER A 74 -6.86 12.01 -3.52
CA SER A 74 -7.74 11.91 -2.36
C SER A 74 -7.80 10.49 -1.80
N ILE A 75 -7.71 9.46 -2.66
CA ILE A 75 -7.65 8.06 -2.21
C ILE A 75 -6.36 7.80 -1.43
N VAL A 76 -5.22 8.29 -1.93
CA VAL A 76 -3.92 8.14 -1.25
C VAL A 76 -3.91 8.84 0.11
N LYS A 77 -4.44 10.07 0.17
CA LYS A 77 -4.60 10.80 1.43
C LYS A 77 -5.49 10.04 2.41
N PHE A 78 -6.62 9.52 1.93
CA PHE A 78 -7.55 8.73 2.74
C PHE A 78 -6.91 7.44 3.28
N GLU A 79 -6.20 6.68 2.44
CA GLU A 79 -5.49 5.47 2.88
C GLU A 79 -4.43 5.78 3.95
N ASN A 80 -3.69 6.87 3.79
CA ASN A 80 -2.72 7.31 4.79
C ASN A 80 -3.38 7.73 6.11
N SER A 81 -4.57 8.35 6.06
CA SER A 81 -5.34 8.70 7.26
C SER A 81 -6.07 7.52 7.91
N ARG A 82 -6.23 6.39 7.19
CA ARG A 82 -6.98 5.21 7.65
C ARG A 82 -6.12 4.23 8.44
N LYS A 83 -4.87 4.56 8.76
CA LYS A 83 -4.04 3.71 9.61
C LYS A 83 -4.71 3.59 10.98
N PHE A 84 -4.97 2.35 11.39
CA PHE A 84 -5.44 2.07 12.75
C PHE A 84 -4.39 2.57 13.74
N THR A 85 -4.83 3.22 14.80
CA THR A 85 -3.95 3.54 15.93
C THR A 85 -3.54 2.26 16.64
N ASP A 86 -2.44 2.31 17.39
CA ASP A 86 -1.97 1.12 18.14
C ASP A 86 -3.04 0.61 19.10
N SER A 87 -3.77 1.51 19.76
CA SER A 87 -4.93 1.17 20.59
C SER A 87 -6.05 0.45 19.80
N MET A 88 -6.39 0.92 18.60
CA MET A 88 -7.36 0.21 17.75
C MET A 88 -6.88 -1.19 17.36
N ILE A 89 -5.58 -1.36 17.12
CA ILE A 89 -4.98 -2.66 16.82
C ILE A 89 -5.03 -3.58 18.04
N GLU A 90 -4.77 -3.07 19.24
CA GLU A 90 -4.89 -3.81 20.50
C GLU A 90 -6.33 -4.27 20.75
N ASP A 91 -7.32 -3.41 20.55
CA ASP A 91 -8.73 -3.77 20.66
C ASP A 91 -9.12 -4.88 19.68
N ILE A 92 -8.68 -4.78 18.41
CA ILE A 92 -8.91 -5.81 17.39
C ILE A 92 -8.26 -7.13 17.82
N LYS A 93 -7.02 -7.09 18.32
CA LYS A 93 -6.32 -8.28 18.82
C LYS A 93 -7.06 -8.89 20.00
N PHE A 94 -7.48 -8.10 20.97
CA PHE A 94 -8.22 -8.57 22.13
C PHE A 94 -9.54 -9.24 21.72
N MET A 95 -10.34 -8.59 20.87
CA MET A 95 -11.60 -9.16 20.39
C MET A 95 -11.39 -10.45 19.59
N THR A 96 -10.31 -10.53 18.81
CA THR A 96 -10.01 -11.69 17.96
C THR A 96 -9.45 -12.86 18.76
N VAL A 97 -8.45 -12.61 19.61
CA VAL A 97 -7.70 -13.64 20.33
C VAL A 97 -8.41 -14.04 21.62
N SER A 98 -8.75 -13.06 22.46
CA SER A 98 -9.33 -13.30 23.78
C SER A 98 -10.82 -13.61 23.69
N CYS A 99 -11.59 -12.77 22.95
CA CYS A 99 -13.04 -12.94 22.85
C CYS A 99 -13.47 -13.93 21.74
N LYS A 100 -12.53 -14.34 20.86
CA LYS A 100 -12.80 -15.21 19.70
C LYS A 100 -13.94 -14.70 18.81
N PHE A 101 -14.10 -13.38 18.73
CA PHE A 101 -15.15 -12.78 17.90
C PHE A 101 -14.77 -12.90 16.43
N ASN A 102 -15.71 -13.38 15.63
CA ASN A 102 -15.61 -13.25 14.18
C ASN A 102 -15.86 -11.79 13.76
N THR A 103 -15.50 -11.47 12.51
CA THR A 103 -15.58 -10.10 11.95
C THR A 103 -16.98 -9.49 12.05
N THR A 104 -18.03 -10.30 11.92
CA THR A 104 -19.42 -9.83 12.00
C THR A 104 -19.79 -9.42 13.42
N VAL A 105 -19.36 -10.19 14.42
CA VAL A 105 -19.60 -9.90 15.84
C VAL A 105 -18.80 -8.67 16.26
N GLN A 106 -17.53 -8.56 15.86
CA GLN A 106 -16.72 -7.37 16.13
C GLN A 106 -17.37 -6.09 15.57
N ARG A 107 -17.84 -6.13 14.32
CA ARG A 107 -18.54 -4.99 13.70
C ARG A 107 -19.79 -4.59 14.50
N LYS A 108 -20.62 -5.54 14.90
CA LYS A 108 -21.83 -5.27 15.69
C LYS A 108 -21.51 -4.71 17.07
N PHE A 109 -20.47 -5.22 17.72
CA PHE A 109 -20.02 -4.78 19.03
C PHE A 109 -19.53 -3.32 18.99
N LEU A 110 -18.66 -2.99 18.03
CA LEU A 110 -18.15 -1.63 17.84
C LEU A 110 -19.24 -0.64 17.45
N ALA A 111 -20.19 -1.04 16.58
CA ALA A 111 -21.30 -0.20 16.18
C ALA A 111 -22.20 0.18 17.38
N LYS A 112 -22.43 -0.77 18.30
CA LYS A 112 -23.18 -0.49 19.54
C LYS A 112 -22.45 0.48 20.46
N GLN A 113 -21.12 0.39 20.56
CA GLN A 113 -20.33 1.34 21.35
C GLN A 113 -20.36 2.76 20.76
N GLN A 114 -20.25 2.89 19.43
CA GLN A 114 -20.33 4.20 18.76
C GLN A 114 -21.70 4.88 18.93
N ILE A 115 -22.78 4.10 18.94
CA ILE A 115 -24.12 4.63 19.22
C ILE A 115 -24.22 5.11 20.67
N SER A 116 -23.64 4.38 21.63
CA SER A 116 -23.68 4.77 23.05
C SER A 116 -22.80 5.97 23.39
N THR A 117 -21.71 6.21 22.64
CA THR A 117 -20.88 7.41 22.78
C THR A 117 -21.53 8.63 22.13
N HIS A 118 -22.19 8.48 20.98
CA HIS A 118 -22.96 9.57 20.38
C HIS A 118 -24.20 9.96 21.18
N SER A 119 -24.90 9.00 21.80
CA SER A 119 -26.06 9.31 22.65
C SER A 119 -25.69 10.09 23.91
N LYS A 120 -24.43 10.05 24.38
CA LYS A 120 -23.97 10.83 25.55
C LYS A 120 -23.73 12.31 25.24
N HIS A 121 -23.63 12.69 23.98
CA HIS A 121 -23.46 14.11 23.58
C HIS A 121 -24.79 14.87 23.42
N TYR A 122 -25.93 14.19 23.48
CA TYR A 122 -27.27 14.80 23.40
C TYR A 122 -27.98 14.92 24.75
N PHE A 123 -27.27 14.65 25.85
CA PHE A 123 -27.75 14.88 27.22
C PHE A 123 -26.77 15.79 27.96
N TYR A 124 -26.66 17.03 27.51
CA TYR A 124 -26.26 18.19 28.30
C TYR A 124 -27.09 19.39 27.84
#